data_AF-X1F3S2-F1
#
_entry.id   AF-X1F3S2-F1
#
_cell.length_a   1.000
_cell.length_b   1.000
_cell.length_c   1.000
_cell.angle_alpha   90.00
_cell.angle_beta   90.00
_cell.angle_gamma   90.00
#
_symmetry.space_group_name_H-M   'P 1'
#
loop_
_entity.id
_entity.type
_entity.pdbx_description
1 polymer ?
#
loop_
_entity_poly.entity_id
_entity_poly.type
_entity_poly.pdbx_seq_one_letter_code
_entity_poly.pdbx_strand_id
1 'polypeptide(L)'
;MEERDNKERDDISEFLKKMGMNDQQPVAPVANQWDRVIQPNSSYLIVGDVGTGKSALAYYLLETYSQKYNLLPAVVGLPRDKQELLPENFIILDDPSECTKHENTITFIDEA
;
A
#
# COMPACT_ATOMS: atom_id res chain seq x y z
N MET A 1 -29.63 -36.67 -25.33
CA MET A 1 -29.79 -35.26 -24.92
C MET A 1 -28.78 -34.89 -23.84
N GLU A 2 -27.65 -35.61 -23.73
CA GLU A 2 -26.66 -35.49 -22.64
C GLU A 2 -25.34 -34.82 -23.08
N GLU A 3 -25.05 -34.71 -24.39
CA GLU A 3 -23.80 -34.11 -24.88
C GLU A 3 -23.79 -32.57 -24.82
N ARG A 4 -24.96 -31.92 -24.75
CA ARG A 4 -25.05 -30.44 -24.69
C ARG A 4 -24.72 -29.89 -23.32
N ASP A 5 -25.17 -30.57 -22.26
CA ASP A 5 -24.95 -30.15 -20.87
C ASP A 5 -23.48 -30.29 -20.44
N ASN A 6 -22.73 -31.20 -21.05
CA ASN A 6 -21.31 -31.40 -20.73
C ASN A 6 -20.43 -30.31 -21.34
N LYS A 7 -20.78 -29.81 -22.53
CA LYS A 7 -20.04 -28.74 -23.21
C LYS A 7 -20.23 -27.38 -22.55
N GLU A 8 -21.44 -27.06 -22.07
CA GLU A 8 -21.70 -25.82 -21.34
C GLU A 8 -20.95 -25.76 -20.00
N ARG A 9 -20.80 -26.89 -19.31
CA ARG A 9 -20.01 -26.97 -18.07
C ARG A 9 -18.53 -26.72 -18.33
N ASP A 10 -18.00 -27.27 -19.43
CA ASP A 10 -16.61 -27.05 -19.82
C ASP A 10 -16.36 -25.58 -20.19
N ASP A 11 -17.25 -24.96 -20.98
CA ASP A 11 -17.14 -23.54 -21.37
C ASP A 11 -17.22 -22.59 -20.18
N ILE A 12 -18.12 -22.85 -19.22
CA ILE A 12 -18.23 -22.07 -17.98
C ILE A 12 -16.98 -22.25 -17.11
N SER A 13 -16.46 -23.48 -17.01
CA SER A 13 -15.25 -23.75 -16.22
C SER A 13 -14.01 -23.08 -16.83
N GLU A 14 -13.92 -23.00 -18.16
CA GLU A 14 -12.84 -22.31 -18.85
C GLU A 14 -12.96 -20.78 -18.74
N PHE A 15 -14.19 -20.26 -18.77
CA PHE A 15 -14.49 -18.86 -18.50
C PHE A 15 -14.10 -18.45 -17.07
N LEU A 16 -14.46 -19.25 -16.07
CA LEU A 16 -14.11 -18.99 -14.66
C LEU A 16 -12.60 -19.06 -14.41
N LYS A 17 -11.89 -19.97 -15.07
CA LYS A 17 -10.42 -20.02 -15.06
C LYS A 17 -9.78 -18.79 -15.69
N LYS A 18 -10.29 -18.30 -16.83
CA LYS A 18 -9.82 -17.05 -17.45
C LYS A 18 -10.06 -15.81 -16.57
N MET A 19 -11.12 -15.82 -15.77
CA MET A 19 -11.44 -14.77 -14.80
C MET A 19 -10.66 -14.88 -13.47
N GLY A 20 -9.76 -15.87 -13.34
CA GLY A 20 -8.88 -16.00 -12.16
C GLY A 20 -9.56 -16.58 -10.92
N MET A 21 -10.77 -17.14 -11.05
CA MET A 21 -11.46 -17.83 -9.96
C MET A 21 -11.05 -19.31 -9.97
N ASN A 22 -9.85 -19.59 -9.48
CA ASN A 22 -9.46 -20.96 -9.14
C ASN A 22 -10.08 -21.34 -7.80
N ASP A 23 -11.06 -22.24 -7.83
CA ASP A 23 -11.59 -22.87 -6.63
C ASP A 23 -10.50 -23.70 -5.93
N GLN A 24 -10.30 -23.39 -4.64
CA GLN A 24 -9.58 -24.19 -3.64
C GLN A 24 -8.04 -24.19 -3.70
N GLN A 25 -7.47 -23.08 -3.27
CA GLN A 25 -6.42 -23.09 -2.25
C GLN A 25 -6.85 -22.11 -1.15
N PRO A 26 -6.53 -22.32 0.14
CA PRO A 26 -6.55 -21.19 1.07
C PRO A 26 -5.54 -20.21 0.47
N VAL A 27 -6.02 -19.19 -0.21
CA VAL A 27 -5.17 -18.13 -0.76
C VAL A 27 -4.55 -17.51 0.48
N ALA A 28 -3.34 -17.97 0.81
CA ALA A 28 -2.42 -17.19 1.61
C ALA A 28 -2.52 -15.77 1.05
N PRO A 29 -2.75 -14.76 1.90
CA PRO A 29 -3.09 -13.42 1.44
C PRO A 29 -2.10 -13.07 0.34
N VAL A 30 -2.61 -12.80 -0.86
CA VAL A 30 -1.78 -12.53 -2.04
C VAL A 30 -0.82 -11.44 -1.59
N ALA A 31 0.44 -11.82 -1.39
CA ALA A 31 1.42 -10.93 -0.78
C ALA A 31 1.40 -9.64 -1.59
N ASN A 32 1.12 -8.53 -0.91
CA ASN A 32 1.03 -7.24 -1.56
C ASN A 32 2.31 -7.06 -2.38
N GLN A 33 2.24 -6.67 -3.66
CA GLN A 33 3.45 -6.52 -4.48
C GLN A 33 4.45 -5.57 -3.82
N TRP A 34 3.94 -4.59 -3.09
CA TRP A 34 4.73 -3.67 -2.26
C TRP A 34 5.57 -4.39 -1.21
N ASP A 35 5.15 -5.56 -0.69
CA ASP A 35 5.91 -6.32 0.30
C ASP A 35 7.24 -6.84 -0.22
N ARG A 36 7.38 -6.93 -1.55
CA ARG A 36 8.64 -7.31 -2.20
C ARG A 36 9.58 -6.11 -2.40
N VAL A 37 9.02 -4.90 -2.38
CA VAL A 37 9.74 -3.64 -2.67
C VAL A 37 10.13 -2.95 -1.37
N ILE A 38 9.15 -2.78 -0.48
CA ILE A 38 9.28 -2.09 0.80
C ILE A 38 9.86 -3.04 1.84
N GLN A 39 11.03 -2.68 2.35
CA GLN A 39 11.79 -3.41 3.35
C GLN A 39 12.26 -2.40 4.43
N PRO A 40 12.41 -2.84 5.69
CA PRO A 40 12.98 -2.00 6.73
C PRO A 40 14.38 -1.46 6.36
N ASN A 41 14.79 -0.35 6.99
CA ASN A 41 16.11 0.27 6.80
C ASN A 41 16.43 0.66 5.34
N SER A 42 15.40 1.08 4.60
CA SER A 42 15.52 1.47 3.19
C SER A 42 14.84 2.83 2.96
N SER A 43 15.27 3.54 1.92
CA SER A 43 14.66 4.80 1.48
C SER A 43 14.15 4.64 0.04
N TYR A 44 12.97 5.20 -0.23
CA TYR A 44 12.28 5.08 -1.51
C TYR A 44 11.94 6.46 -2.06
N LEU A 45 12.02 6.63 -3.38
CA LEU A 45 11.64 7.84 -4.08
C LEU A 45 10.45 7.55 -5.00
N ILE A 46 9.34 8.26 -4.80
CA ILE A 46 8.15 8.17 -5.66
C ILE A 46 8.18 9.33 -6.65
N VAL A 47 8.30 9.02 -7.94
CA VAL A 47 8.38 10.01 -9.03
C VAL A 47 7.19 9.88 -9.98
N GLY A 48 6.88 10.96 -10.70
CA GLY A 48 5.79 11.01 -11.67
C GLY A 48 5.22 12.42 -11.84
N ASP A 49 4.39 12.61 -12.86
CA ASP A 49 3.83 13.92 -13.21
C ASP A 49 2.93 14.50 -12.13
N VAL A 50 2.66 15.80 -12.19
CA VAL A 50 1.74 16.49 -11.27
C VAL A 50 0.33 15.89 -11.41
N GLY A 51 -0.35 15.67 -10.28
CA GLY A 51 -1.72 15.13 -10.26
C GLY A 51 -1.83 13.60 -10.40
N THR A 52 -0.73 12.86 -10.45
CA THR A 52 -0.73 11.38 -10.57
C THR A 52 -0.96 10.63 -9.25
N GLY A 53 -1.19 11.34 -8.14
CA GLY A 53 -1.51 10.72 -6.84
C GLY A 53 -0.29 10.23 -6.04
N LYS A 54 0.91 10.77 -6.28
CA LYS A 54 2.14 10.40 -5.54
C LYS A 54 2.01 10.54 -4.02
N SER A 55 1.56 11.70 -3.54
CA SER A 55 1.38 11.92 -2.09
C SER A 55 0.31 10.98 -1.53
N ALA A 56 -0.80 10.75 -2.25
CA ALA A 56 -1.82 9.80 -1.82
C ALA A 56 -1.28 8.37 -1.68
N LEU A 57 -0.46 7.91 -2.64
CA LEU A 57 0.23 6.64 -2.56
C LEU A 57 1.22 6.61 -1.38
N ALA A 58 1.97 7.70 -1.15
CA ALA A 58 2.91 7.79 -0.05
C ALA A 58 2.22 7.66 1.31
N TYR A 59 1.10 8.36 1.54
CA TYR A 59 0.31 8.23 2.77
C TYR A 59 -0.25 6.82 2.94
N TYR A 60 -0.78 6.22 1.86
CA TYR A 60 -1.27 4.83 1.90
C TYR A 60 -0.17 3.84 2.30
N LEU A 61 1.02 3.96 1.71
CA LEU A 61 2.16 3.10 2.05
C LEU A 61 2.65 3.36 3.47
N LEU A 62 2.70 4.62 3.88
CA LEU A 62 3.10 5.04 5.22
C LEU A 62 2.19 4.42 6.29
N GLU A 63 0.87 4.51 6.13
CA GLU A 63 -0.10 3.90 7.03
C GLU A 63 0.01 2.37 7.00
N THR A 64 0.02 1.76 5.82
CA THR A 64 0.05 0.30 5.66
C THR A 64 1.29 -0.30 6.33
N TYR A 65 2.46 0.28 6.11
CA TYR A 65 3.72 -0.26 6.62
C TYR A 65 4.03 0.17 8.04
N SER A 66 3.47 1.29 8.53
CA SER A 66 3.52 1.61 9.96
C SER A 66 2.76 0.57 10.78
N GLN A 67 1.57 0.17 10.33
CA GLN A 67 0.80 -0.90 10.99
C GLN A 67 1.50 -2.26 10.88
N LYS A 68 1.96 -2.63 9.67
CA LYS A 68 2.58 -3.93 9.42
C LYS A 68 3.83 -4.17 10.27
N TYR A 69 4.68 -3.16 10.40
CA TYR A 69 5.96 -3.26 11.11
C TYR A 69 5.91 -2.66 12.53
N ASN A 70 4.74 -2.21 12.98
CA ASN A 70 4.56 -1.51 14.26
C ASN A 70 5.55 -0.34 14.43
N LEU A 71 5.61 0.51 13.39
CA LEU A 71 6.45 1.70 13.34
C LEU A 71 5.62 2.95 13.60
N LEU A 72 6.24 3.99 14.14
CA LEU A 72 5.62 5.30 14.30
C LEU A 72 5.60 6.03 12.94
N PRO A 73 4.41 6.34 12.36
CA PRO A 73 4.34 7.09 11.12
C PRO A 73 4.65 8.57 11.38
N ALA A 74 5.61 9.09 10.62
CA ALA A 74 6.03 10.48 10.69
C ALA A 74 5.90 11.16 9.33
N VAL A 75 5.51 12.43 9.35
CA VAL A 75 5.36 13.25 8.13
C VAL A 75 6.14 14.54 8.29
N VAL A 76 6.96 14.87 7.32
CA VAL A 76 7.68 16.16 7.22
C VAL A 76 7.09 16.96 6.06
N GLY A 77 6.90 18.26 6.26
CA GLY A 77 6.48 19.18 5.20
C GLY A 77 4.97 19.28 4.97
N LEU A 78 4.13 18.69 5.83
CA LEU A 78 2.67 18.82 5.70
C LEU A 78 2.19 20.23 6.11
N PRO A 79 1.49 20.97 5.23
CA PRO A 79 0.90 22.27 5.55
C PRO A 79 0.01 22.24 6.79
N ARG A 80 0.12 23.27 7.65
CA ARG A 80 -0.56 23.33 8.96
C ARG A 80 -2.08 23.16 8.88
N ASP A 81 -2.70 23.68 7.84
CA ASP A 81 -4.14 23.58 7.57
C ASP A 81 -4.60 22.15 7.24
N LYS A 82 -3.67 21.26 6.86
CA LYS A 82 -3.95 19.86 6.52
C LYS A 82 -3.56 18.88 7.62
N GLN A 83 -2.87 19.34 8.66
CA GLN A 83 -2.39 18.46 9.75
C GLN A 83 -3.54 17.78 10.49
N GLU A 84 -4.69 18.46 10.63
CA GLU A 84 -5.90 17.92 11.26
C GLU A 84 -6.55 16.78 10.47
N LEU A 85 -6.16 16.58 9.21
CA LEU A 85 -6.67 15.48 8.38
C LEU A 85 -5.97 14.15 8.66
N LEU A 86 -4.82 14.19 9.36
CA LEU A 86 -4.09 12.97 9.69
C LEU A 86 -4.72 12.24 10.87
N PRO A 87 -4.65 10.90 10.88
CA PRO A 87 -4.98 10.11 12.06
C PRO A 87 -4.12 10.48 13.28
N GLU A 88 -4.67 10.34 14.48
CA GLU A 88 -4.01 10.75 15.74
C GLU A 88 -2.67 10.06 16.02
N ASN A 89 -2.42 8.90 15.41
CA ASN A 89 -1.17 8.14 15.59
C ASN A 89 0.00 8.68 14.75
N PHE A 90 -0.21 9.69 13.91
CA PHE A 90 0.83 10.31 13.11
C PHE A 90 1.53 11.41 13.91
N ILE A 91 2.85 11.48 13.77
CA ILE A 91 3.62 12.64 14.22
C ILE A 91 3.96 13.52 13.03
N ILE A 92 3.90 14.82 13.24
CA ILE A 92 4.32 15.82 12.26
C ILE A 92 5.64 16.39 12.74
N LEU A 93 6.62 16.39 11.83
CA LEU A 93 7.96 16.88 12.05
C LEU A 93 8.16 18.16 11.25
N ASP A 94 8.73 19.18 11.88
CA ASP A 94 8.96 20.47 11.22
C ASP A 94 10.19 20.44 10.30
N ASP A 95 11.17 19.57 10.58
CA ASP A 95 12.43 19.50 9.85
C ASP A 95 12.90 18.04 9.62
N PRO A 96 13.46 17.71 8.43
CA PRO A 96 13.96 16.37 8.15
C PRO A 96 15.03 15.85 9.13
N SER A 97 15.80 16.73 9.80
CA SER A 97 16.79 16.30 10.79
C SER A 97 16.14 15.65 12.02
N GLU A 98 14.87 15.96 12.30
CA GLU A 98 14.13 15.41 13.42
C GLU A 98 13.83 13.93 13.27
N CYS A 99 13.81 13.42 12.04
CA CYS A 99 13.61 11.99 11.75
C CYS A 99 14.60 11.11 12.52
N THR A 100 15.82 11.60 12.76
CA THR A 100 16.88 10.87 13.49
C THR A 100 16.65 10.79 15.00
N LYS A 101 15.74 11.59 15.56
CA LYS A 101 15.43 11.64 17.00
C LYS A 101 14.45 10.55 17.42
N HIS A 102 13.85 9.85 16.47
CA HIS A 102 12.82 8.85 16.72
C HIS A 102 13.28 7.47 16.25
N GLU A 103 13.26 6.50 17.16
CA GLU A 103 13.51 5.10 16.81
C GLU A 103 12.24 4.43 16.28
N ASN A 104 12.40 3.38 15.47
CA ASN A 104 11.30 2.58 14.93
C ASN A 104 10.23 3.42 14.22
N THR A 105 10.68 4.37 13.40
CA THR A 105 9.81 5.21 12.57
C THR A 105 9.77 4.77 11.13
N ILE A 106 8.66 5.10 10.47
CA ILE A 106 8.59 5.20 9.02
C ILE A 106 8.23 6.64 8.70
N THR A 107 9.00 7.28 7.83
CA THR A 107 8.86 8.72 7.58
C THR A 107 8.56 8.99 6.12
N PHE A 108 7.56 9.83 5.88
CA PHE A 108 7.31 10.45 4.60
C PHE A 108 7.74 11.91 4.64
N ILE A 109 8.54 12.32 3.66
CA ILE A 109 8.95 13.72 3.47
C ILE A 109 8.28 14.18 2.18
N ASP A 110 7.32 15.10 2.30
CA ASP A 110 6.66 15.72 1.15
C ASP A 110 7.27 17.11 0.91
N GLU A 111 7.52 17.44 -0.35
CA GLU A 111 7.99 18.79 -0.76
C GLU A 111 6.82 19.73 -1.09
N ALA A 112 5.59 19.30 -0.80
CA ALA A 112 4.33 19.95 -1.18
C ALA A 112 4.15 21.38 -0.64
#